data_AF-A0A074ZN67-F1
#
_entry.id   AF-A0A074ZN67-F1
#
_cell.length_a   1.000
_cell.length_b   1.000
_cell.length_c   1.000
_cell.angle_alpha   90.00
_cell.angle_beta   90.00
_cell.angle_gamma   90.00
#
_symmetry.space_group_name_H-M   'P 1'
#
loop_
_entity.id
_entity.type
_entity.pdbx_description
1 polymer ?
#
loop_
_entity_poly.entity_id
_entity_poly.type
_entity_poly.pdbx_seq_one_letter_code
_entity_poly.pdbx_strand_id
1 'polypeptide(L)'
;MTVKLKKAPAYTGVDVVFTIRRITFQATRFSCVVQHLPCDVAREVKDLLEEIPKKNPHDALRVAIIRRTGKYADKTLRDLSTSVKLGDRSPSQLLRHVRSLLCGRKLAVEIMAQSWLDKLPPSMSHVISAFFDDHSLEQLAQMADKIHEPYPSDLAKPVSRRAPTTSTDCDRILASISQPQAKFYTLTERVQRLEFNKHRPRSRSRPLSRACPSWC
;
A
#
# COMPACT_ATOMS: atom_id res chain seq x y z
N MET A 1 15.49 -1.99 -12.42
CA MET A 1 16.56 -1.92 -11.40
C MET A 1 16.91 -3.34 -10.94
N THR A 2 18.05 -3.85 -11.37
CA THR A 2 18.54 -5.20 -11.05
C THR A 2 19.02 -5.25 -9.59
N VAL A 3 18.22 -5.90 -8.74
CA VAL A 3 18.60 -6.16 -7.34
C VAL A 3 19.73 -7.19 -7.35
N LYS A 4 20.97 -6.70 -7.22
CA LYS A 4 22.14 -7.53 -6.94
C LYS A 4 21.88 -8.23 -5.61
N LEU A 5 21.59 -9.53 -5.68
CA LEU A 5 21.60 -10.44 -4.53
C LEU A 5 22.99 -10.36 -3.89
N LYS A 6 23.16 -9.45 -2.92
CA LYS A 6 24.31 -9.42 -2.03
C LYS A 6 24.43 -10.82 -1.43
N LYS A 7 25.59 -11.46 -1.63
CA LYS A 7 25.91 -12.79 -1.11
C LYS A 7 25.42 -12.90 0.34
N ALA A 8 24.52 -13.83 0.59
CA ALA A 8 23.97 -14.04 1.92
C ALA A 8 25.13 -14.33 2.91
N PRO A 9 25.30 -13.51 3.98
CA PRO A 9 26.41 -13.62 4.92
C PRO A 9 26.35 -14.88 5.81
N ALA A 10 25.23 -15.60 5.80
CA ALA A 10 25.04 -16.75 6.67
C ALA A 10 25.91 -17.97 6.30
N TYR A 11 26.17 -18.20 5.00
CA TYR A 11 26.93 -19.39 4.59
C TYR A 11 28.45 -19.22 4.82
N THR A 12 28.96 -17.99 4.79
CA THR A 12 30.40 -17.73 4.95
C THR A 12 30.93 -18.12 6.33
N GLY A 13 30.09 -18.08 7.37
CA GLY A 13 30.50 -18.52 8.71
C GLY A 13 30.83 -20.02 8.77
N VAL A 14 30.08 -20.85 8.04
CA VAL A 14 30.29 -22.31 8.02
C VAL A 14 31.60 -22.68 7.31
N ASP A 15 31.92 -21.98 6.20
CA ASP A 15 33.20 -22.15 5.49
C ASP A 15 34.41 -21.79 6.36
N VAL A 16 34.29 -20.73 7.17
CA VAL A 16 35.34 -20.30 8.10
C VAL A 16 35.58 -21.38 9.16
N VAL A 17 34.52 -21.97 9.73
CA VAL A 17 34.63 -23.07 10.69
C VAL A 17 35.34 -24.29 10.08
N PHE A 18 35.04 -24.64 8.83
CA PHE A 18 35.75 -25.73 8.15
C PHE A 18 37.23 -25.43 7.93
N THR A 19 37.56 -24.18 7.65
CA THR A 19 38.95 -23.74 7.48
C THR A 19 39.71 -23.83 8.81
N ILE A 20 39.13 -23.33 9.90
CA ILE A 20 39.72 -23.40 11.25
C ILE A 20 39.90 -24.85 11.71
N ARG A 21 38.90 -25.71 11.48
CA ARG A 21 38.92 -27.13 11.86
C ARG A 21 39.68 -28.02 10.87
N ARG A 22 40.31 -27.45 9.84
CA ARG A 22 41.05 -28.15 8.78
C ARG A 22 40.23 -29.26 8.09
N ILE A 23 38.92 -29.07 7.97
CA ILE A 23 38.05 -30.00 7.25
C ILE A 23 38.15 -29.68 5.76
N THR A 24 38.87 -30.52 5.02
CA THR A 24 39.16 -30.33 3.58
C THR A 24 38.31 -31.22 2.67
N PHE A 25 37.87 -32.38 3.15
CA PHE A 25 37.09 -33.33 2.38
C PHE A 25 35.63 -32.91 2.21
N GLN A 26 35.16 -32.87 0.95
CA GLN A 26 33.80 -32.49 0.58
C GLN A 26 32.72 -33.35 1.25
N ALA A 27 32.94 -34.67 1.36
CA ALA A 27 32.00 -35.57 2.02
C ALA A 27 31.86 -35.27 3.53
N THR A 28 32.96 -34.95 4.21
CA THR A 28 32.97 -34.57 5.63
C THR A 28 32.28 -33.24 5.86
N ARG A 29 32.52 -32.25 4.99
CA ARG A 29 31.80 -30.96 5.04
C ARG A 29 30.30 -31.17 4.83
N PHE A 30 29.91 -31.99 3.86
CA PHE A 30 28.51 -32.31 3.60
C PHE A 30 27.84 -32.93 4.83
N SER A 31 28.43 -33.99 5.41
CA SER A 31 27.88 -34.64 6.62
C SER A 31 27.76 -33.66 7.80
N CYS A 32 28.76 -32.80 8.00
CA CYS A 32 28.72 -31.79 9.07
C CYS A 32 27.60 -30.77 8.87
N VAL A 33 27.39 -30.28 7.65
CA VAL A 33 26.29 -29.34 7.33
C VAL A 33 24.94 -30.02 7.52
N VAL A 34 24.76 -31.25 7.02
CA VAL A 34 23.49 -31.98 7.09
C VAL A 34 23.07 -32.23 8.55
N GLN A 35 24.01 -32.56 9.43
CA GLN A 35 23.74 -32.76 10.86
C GLN A 35 23.20 -31.50 11.58
N HIS A 36 23.56 -30.31 11.10
CA HIS A 36 23.19 -29.04 11.71
C HIS A 36 22.15 -28.28 10.88
N LEU A 37 21.56 -28.92 9.88
CA LEU A 37 20.64 -28.28 8.96
C LEU A 37 19.26 -28.10 9.61
N PRO A 38 18.71 -26.88 9.67
CA PRO A 38 17.34 -26.67 10.16
C PRO A 38 16.32 -27.44 9.30
N CYS A 39 15.26 -27.97 9.91
CA CYS A 39 14.25 -28.80 9.25
C CYS A 39 13.65 -28.13 8.01
N ASP A 40 13.44 -26.82 8.04
CA ASP A 40 12.85 -26.07 6.92
C ASP A 40 13.79 -25.97 5.73
N VAL A 41 15.09 -25.78 5.98
CA VAL A 41 16.10 -25.76 4.92
C VAL A 41 16.28 -27.18 4.38
N ALA A 42 16.26 -28.20 5.25
CA ALA A 42 16.34 -29.60 4.84
C ALA A 42 15.19 -30.01 3.93
N ARG A 43 13.97 -29.53 4.19
CA ARG A 43 12.80 -29.74 3.32
C ARG A 43 13.03 -29.20 1.91
N GLU A 44 13.63 -28.02 1.78
CA GLU A 44 13.91 -27.38 0.49
C GLU A 44 15.02 -28.06 -0.32
N VAL A 45 15.89 -28.83 0.33
CA VAL A 45 17.01 -29.55 -0.32
C VAL A 45 16.91 -31.08 -0.20
N LYS A 46 15.71 -31.60 0.08
CA LYS A 46 15.44 -33.02 0.33
C LYS A 46 15.95 -33.93 -0.79
N ASP A 47 15.80 -33.53 -2.04
CA ASP A 47 16.33 -34.22 -3.22
C ASP A 47 17.84 -34.45 -3.17
N LEU A 48 18.61 -33.48 -2.64
CA LEU A 48 20.06 -33.60 -2.48
C LEU A 48 20.47 -34.43 -1.26
N LEU A 49 19.54 -34.68 -0.34
CA LEU A 49 19.74 -35.57 0.81
C LEU A 49 19.42 -37.02 0.45
N GLU A 50 18.43 -37.24 -0.43
CA GLU A 50 18.06 -38.56 -0.95
C GLU A 50 19.05 -39.04 -2.02
N GLU A 51 19.43 -38.15 -2.95
CA GLU A 51 20.43 -38.44 -3.99
C GLU A 51 21.68 -37.59 -3.79
N ILE A 52 22.63 -38.13 -3.01
CA ILE A 52 23.90 -37.43 -2.71
C ILE A 52 24.72 -37.28 -4.01
N PRO A 53 25.07 -36.05 -4.45
CA PRO A 53 25.86 -35.83 -5.65
C PRO A 53 27.26 -36.44 -5.54
N LYS A 54 27.68 -37.21 -6.56
CA LYS A 54 29.00 -37.87 -6.59
C LYS A 54 30.18 -36.89 -6.68
N LYS A 55 29.97 -35.70 -7.24
CA LYS A 55 31.00 -34.67 -7.44
C LYS A 55 30.66 -33.44 -6.60
N ASN A 56 31.58 -33.05 -5.72
CA ASN A 56 31.49 -31.87 -4.85
C ASN A 56 30.12 -31.73 -4.11
N PRO A 57 29.73 -32.73 -3.28
CA PRO A 57 28.43 -32.77 -2.62
C PRO A 57 28.13 -31.54 -1.76
N HIS A 58 29.14 -31.01 -1.05
CA HIS A 58 28.95 -29.83 -0.20
C HIS A 58 28.72 -28.56 -1.02
N ASP A 59 29.45 -28.38 -2.14
CA ASP A 59 29.28 -27.20 -2.99
C ASP A 59 27.93 -27.22 -3.72
N ALA A 60 27.47 -28.40 -4.15
CA ALA A 60 26.13 -28.58 -4.72
C ALA A 60 25.04 -28.23 -3.69
N LEU A 61 25.18 -28.73 -2.45
CA LEU A 61 24.29 -28.42 -1.34
C LEU A 61 24.29 -26.91 -1.03
N ARG A 62 25.46 -26.27 -0.95
CA ARG A 62 25.61 -24.82 -0.76
C ARG A 62 24.80 -24.01 -1.76
N VAL A 63 25.03 -24.27 -3.04
CA VAL A 63 24.39 -23.53 -4.14
C VAL A 63 22.88 -23.73 -4.09
N ALA A 64 22.42 -24.94 -3.82
CA ALA A 64 21.01 -25.24 -3.71
C ALA A 64 20.35 -24.56 -2.51
N ILE A 65 20.97 -24.60 -1.32
CA ILE A 65 20.47 -23.90 -0.12
C ILE A 65 20.31 -22.42 -0.43
N ILE A 66 21.36 -21.76 -0.95
CA ILE A 66 21.30 -20.32 -1.26
C ILE A 66 20.21 -20.03 -2.29
N ARG A 67 20.17 -20.78 -3.39
CA ARG A 67 19.24 -20.57 -4.50
C ARG A 67 17.79 -20.80 -4.09
N ARG A 68 17.51 -21.89 -3.38
CA ARG A 68 16.13 -22.28 -3.01
C ARG A 68 15.62 -21.48 -1.83
N THR A 69 16.45 -21.26 -0.82
CA THR A 69 16.09 -20.39 0.31
C THR A 69 15.86 -18.94 -0.15
N GLY A 70 16.67 -18.44 -1.09
CA GLY A 70 16.47 -17.12 -1.69
C GLY A 70 15.18 -17.02 -2.51
N LYS A 71 14.94 -17.96 -3.43
CA LYS A 71 13.70 -17.99 -4.24
C LYS A 71 12.46 -18.19 -3.37
N TYR A 72 12.53 -19.03 -2.34
CA TYR A 72 11.45 -19.23 -1.37
C TYR A 72 11.22 -17.95 -0.57
N ALA A 73 12.27 -17.22 -0.17
CA ALA A 73 12.12 -15.93 0.53
C ALA A 73 11.32 -14.92 -0.30
N ASP A 74 11.66 -14.77 -1.58
CA ASP A 74 10.97 -13.84 -2.47
C ASP A 74 9.53 -14.27 -2.79
N LYS A 75 9.27 -15.59 -2.81
CA LYS A 75 7.90 -16.12 -2.96
C LYS A 75 7.09 -15.84 -1.70
N THR A 76 7.60 -16.21 -0.52
CA THR A 76 6.93 -15.94 0.76
C THR A 76 6.68 -14.45 0.97
N LEU A 77 7.62 -13.56 0.63
CA LEU A 77 7.40 -12.11 0.71
C LEU A 77 6.31 -11.63 -0.26
N ARG A 78 6.27 -12.17 -1.49
CA ARG A 78 5.22 -11.86 -2.46
C ARG A 78 3.86 -12.43 -2.04
N ASP A 79 3.83 -13.65 -1.53
CA ASP A 79 2.63 -14.31 -1.02
C ASP A 79 2.11 -13.57 0.21
N LEU A 80 2.99 -13.14 1.13
CA LEU A 80 2.63 -12.28 2.26
C LEU A 80 2.05 -10.94 1.77
N SER A 81 2.62 -10.36 0.71
CA SER A 81 2.12 -9.10 0.13
C SER A 81 0.76 -9.26 -0.57
N THR A 82 0.51 -10.42 -1.19
CA THR A 82 -0.67 -10.65 -2.04
C THR A 82 -1.84 -11.26 -1.27
N SER A 83 -1.57 -12.18 -0.33
CA SER A 83 -2.59 -12.96 0.39
C SER A 83 -3.09 -12.30 1.68
N VAL A 84 -2.32 -11.37 2.24
CA VAL A 84 -2.60 -10.80 3.56
C VAL A 84 -3.21 -9.42 3.39
N LYS A 85 -4.54 -9.32 3.54
CA LYS A 85 -5.24 -8.06 3.75
C LYS A 85 -5.81 -8.08 5.16
N LEU A 86 -5.81 -6.93 5.85
CA LEU A 86 -6.43 -6.82 7.18
C LEU A 86 -7.91 -7.24 7.10
N GLY A 87 -8.65 -6.79 6.08
CA GLY A 87 -10.04 -7.22 5.83
C GLY A 87 -10.90 -7.11 7.10
N ASP A 88 -11.62 -8.18 7.43
CA ASP A 88 -12.40 -8.32 8.67
C ASP A 88 -11.60 -8.98 9.83
N ARG A 89 -10.30 -9.20 9.65
CA ARG A 89 -9.46 -9.87 10.65
C ARG A 89 -8.92 -8.85 11.64
N SER A 90 -8.87 -9.24 12.91
CA SER A 90 -8.20 -8.43 13.91
C SER A 90 -6.68 -8.38 13.66
N PRO A 91 -6.01 -7.26 13.96
CA PRO A 91 -4.56 -7.14 13.87
C PRO A 91 -3.77 -8.28 14.54
N SER A 92 -4.23 -8.85 15.66
CA SER A 92 -3.59 -10.02 16.29
C SER A 92 -3.78 -11.33 15.53
N GLN A 93 -4.95 -11.54 14.92
CA GLN A 93 -5.16 -12.67 14.00
C GLN A 93 -4.25 -12.55 12.79
N LEU A 94 -4.07 -11.32 12.28
CA LEU A 94 -3.13 -11.02 11.21
C LEU A 94 -1.70 -11.39 11.60
N LEU A 95 -1.26 -10.98 12.78
CA LEU A 95 0.08 -11.29 13.29
C LEU A 95 0.30 -12.80 13.39
N ARG A 96 -0.67 -13.55 13.92
CA ARG A 96 -0.60 -15.01 14.00
C ARG A 96 -0.49 -15.65 12.62
N HIS A 97 -1.22 -15.12 11.64
CA HIS A 97 -1.15 -15.60 10.26
C HIS A 97 0.21 -15.30 9.63
N VAL A 98 0.73 -14.08 9.77
CA VAL A 98 2.10 -13.70 9.38
C VAL A 98 3.10 -14.67 10.02
N ARG A 99 2.99 -14.89 11.33
CA ARG A 99 3.87 -15.83 12.06
C ARG A 99 3.77 -17.25 11.53
N SER A 100 2.57 -17.73 11.15
CA SER A 100 2.39 -19.06 10.57
C SER A 100 3.06 -19.21 9.20
N LEU A 101 3.00 -18.17 8.36
CA LEU A 101 3.67 -18.14 7.05
C LEU A 101 5.20 -18.08 7.22
N LEU A 102 5.67 -17.51 8.32
CA LEU A 102 7.09 -17.40 8.67
C LEU A 102 7.60 -18.54 9.57
N CYS A 103 6.74 -19.49 9.99
CA CYS A 103 7.00 -20.47 11.06
C CYS A 103 8.13 -21.47 10.77
N GLY A 104 8.73 -21.43 9.58
CA GLY A 104 9.90 -22.23 9.20
C GLY A 104 11.21 -21.46 9.11
N ARG A 105 11.28 -20.24 9.66
CA ARG A 105 12.51 -19.45 9.62
C ARG A 105 12.78 -18.80 10.97
N LYS A 106 14.02 -18.91 11.45
CA LYS A 106 14.57 -17.98 12.44
C LYS A 106 14.76 -16.61 11.77
N LEU A 107 13.68 -15.94 11.38
CA LEU A 107 13.71 -14.54 10.97
C LEU A 107 13.66 -13.69 12.24
N ALA A 108 14.40 -12.58 12.22
CA ALA A 108 14.39 -11.62 13.30
C ALA A 108 12.96 -11.13 13.55
N VAL A 109 12.61 -10.93 14.83
CA VAL A 109 11.32 -10.39 15.26
C VAL A 109 11.01 -9.07 14.55
N GLU A 110 12.04 -8.28 14.27
CA GLU A 110 11.96 -7.04 13.49
C GLU A 110 11.37 -7.22 12.09
N ILE A 111 11.75 -8.27 11.37
CA ILE A 111 11.25 -8.52 10.00
C ILE A 111 9.77 -8.93 10.06
N MET A 112 9.41 -9.77 11.04
CA MET A 112 8.01 -10.16 11.28
C MET A 112 7.17 -8.93 11.59
N ALA A 113 7.65 -8.07 12.48
CA ALA A 113 6.99 -6.84 12.85
C ALA A 113 6.80 -5.87 11.69
N GLN A 114 7.87 -5.54 10.96
CA GLN A 114 7.80 -4.67 9.79
C GLN A 114 6.79 -5.20 8.77
N SER A 115 6.84 -6.50 8.52
CA SER A 115 5.92 -7.14 7.57
C SER A 115 4.45 -7.12 8.01
N TRP A 116 4.20 -7.11 9.32
CA TRP A 116 2.87 -6.99 9.92
C TRP A 116 2.37 -5.53 9.89
N LEU A 117 3.24 -4.57 10.23
CA LEU A 117 2.95 -3.12 10.17
C LEU A 117 2.60 -2.67 8.75
N ASP A 118 3.32 -3.14 7.73
CA ASP A 118 3.05 -2.90 6.31
C ASP A 118 1.65 -3.32 5.86
N LYS A 119 0.95 -4.14 6.65
CA LYS A 119 -0.39 -4.66 6.34
C LYS A 119 -1.50 -3.95 7.12
N LEU A 120 -1.15 -3.11 8.08
CA LEU A 120 -2.11 -2.29 8.82
C LEU A 120 -2.43 -1.00 8.04
N PRO A 121 -3.61 -0.40 8.24
CA PRO A 121 -3.91 0.93 7.74
C PRO A 121 -2.85 1.94 8.20
N PRO A 122 -2.48 2.94 7.36
CA PRO A 122 -1.39 3.87 7.67
C PRO A 122 -1.55 4.63 9.00
N SER A 123 -2.79 4.94 9.38
CA SER A 123 -3.13 5.61 10.64
C SER A 123 -2.82 4.73 11.86
N MET A 124 -3.16 3.44 11.79
CA MET A 124 -2.90 2.48 12.85
C MET A 124 -1.41 2.13 12.92
N SER A 125 -0.77 1.88 11.77
CA SER A 125 0.66 1.53 11.71
C SER A 125 1.54 2.61 12.34
N HIS A 126 1.27 3.89 12.08
CA HIS A 126 2.03 4.99 12.69
C HIS A 126 1.94 4.97 14.22
N VAL A 127 0.73 4.82 14.76
CA VAL A 127 0.52 4.76 16.21
C VAL A 127 1.27 3.58 16.81
N ILE A 128 1.10 2.38 16.23
CA ILE A 128 1.74 1.16 16.75
C ILE A 128 3.26 1.21 16.63
N SER A 129 3.80 1.81 15.56
CA SER A 129 5.26 1.91 15.35
C SER A 129 5.97 2.75 16.42
N ALA A 130 5.28 3.71 17.04
CA ALA A 130 5.86 4.55 18.09
C ALA A 130 6.14 3.78 19.40
N PHE A 131 5.48 2.64 19.60
CA PHE A 131 5.60 1.82 20.82
C PHE A 131 6.46 0.57 20.61
N PHE A 132 7.14 0.47 19.46
CA PHE A 132 7.82 -0.75 19.04
C PHE A 132 8.97 -1.17 19.98
N ASP A 133 9.69 -0.20 20.53
CA ASP A 133 10.85 -0.44 21.39
C ASP A 133 10.46 -0.77 22.84
N ASP A 134 9.26 -0.36 23.27
CA ASP A 134 8.80 -0.47 24.66
C ASP A 134 7.94 -1.73 24.93
N HIS A 135 7.46 -2.39 23.87
CA HIS A 135 6.47 -3.47 23.98
C HIS A 135 6.81 -4.68 23.11
N SER A 136 6.34 -5.86 23.52
CA SER A 136 6.45 -7.06 22.68
C SER A 136 5.51 -6.98 21.46
N LEU A 137 5.85 -7.72 20.40
CA LEU A 137 5.03 -7.76 19.19
C LEU A 137 3.60 -8.25 19.46
N GLU A 138 3.42 -9.16 20.41
CA GLU A 138 2.11 -9.62 20.89
C GLU A 138 1.32 -8.52 21.61
N GLN A 139 1.97 -7.69 22.42
CA GLN A 139 1.33 -6.56 23.10
C GLN A 139 0.92 -5.48 22.11
N LEU A 140 1.76 -5.18 21.13
CA LEU A 140 1.45 -4.26 20.03
C LEU A 140 0.24 -4.73 19.23
N ALA A 141 0.14 -6.04 18.98
CA ALA A 141 -1.02 -6.62 18.30
C ALA A 141 -2.31 -6.50 19.11
N GLN A 142 -2.26 -6.68 20.43
CA GLN A 142 -3.42 -6.43 21.30
C GLN A 142 -3.82 -4.95 21.32
N MET A 143 -2.85 -4.04 21.28
CA MET A 143 -3.12 -2.61 21.22
C MET A 143 -3.74 -2.23 19.87
N ALA A 144 -3.26 -2.81 18.78
CA ALA A 144 -3.84 -2.65 17.46
C ALA A 144 -5.27 -3.22 17.39
N ASP A 145 -5.56 -4.35 18.05
CA ASP A 145 -6.91 -4.89 18.17
C ASP A 145 -7.88 -3.89 18.82
N LYS A 146 -7.45 -3.19 19.88
CA LYS A 146 -8.27 -2.14 20.53
C LYS A 146 -8.55 -0.95 19.62
N ILE A 147 -7.62 -0.62 18.72
CA ILE A 147 -7.81 0.44 17.71
C ILE A 147 -8.73 -0.06 16.59
N HIS A 148 -8.68 -1.36 16.28
CA HIS A 148 -9.49 -2.00 15.25
C HIS A 148 -10.92 -2.28 15.71
N GLU A 149 -11.14 -2.48 17.02
CA GLU A 149 -12.46 -2.74 17.58
C GLU A 149 -13.39 -1.55 17.28
N PRO A 150 -14.48 -1.78 16.54
CA PRO A 150 -15.48 -0.74 16.35
C PRO A 150 -16.05 -0.42 17.72
N TYR A 151 -15.81 0.82 18.17
CA TYR A 151 -16.35 1.33 19.44
C TYR A 151 -17.84 0.95 19.52
N PRO A 152 -18.31 0.20 20.54
CA PRO A 152 -19.72 -0.05 20.69
C PRO A 152 -20.40 1.32 20.77
N SER A 153 -21.23 1.59 19.77
CA SER A 153 -21.88 2.91 19.60
C SER A 153 -22.86 3.25 20.75
N ASP A 154 -22.93 2.42 21.79
CA ASP A 154 -23.81 2.60 22.96
C ASP A 154 -23.29 3.58 24.02
N LEU A 155 -22.00 3.99 23.99
CA LEU A 155 -21.51 5.07 24.86
C LEU A 155 -21.34 6.42 24.15
N ALA A 156 -21.41 6.41 22.81
CA ALA A 156 -21.75 7.60 22.07
C ALA A 156 -23.28 7.75 22.12
N LYS A 157 -23.82 8.24 23.24
CA LYS A 157 -25.00 9.10 23.10
C LYS A 157 -24.59 10.08 22.01
N PRO A 158 -25.26 10.14 20.84
CA PRO A 158 -25.11 11.33 20.05
C PRO A 158 -25.43 12.43 21.05
N VAL A 159 -24.49 13.33 21.30
CA VAL A 159 -24.90 14.68 21.66
C VAL A 159 -25.88 14.98 20.55
N SER A 160 -27.17 14.94 20.89
CA SER A 160 -28.20 15.55 20.10
C SER A 160 -27.77 17.02 20.14
N ARG A 161 -26.82 17.35 19.25
CA ARG A 161 -26.84 18.60 18.55
C ARG A 161 -28.26 18.58 18.05
N ARG A 162 -29.14 19.31 18.77
CA ARG A 162 -30.39 19.77 18.20
C ARG A 162 -30.02 20.05 16.76
N ALA A 163 -30.54 19.27 15.83
CA ALA A 163 -30.59 19.73 14.47
C ALA A 163 -31.21 21.12 14.62
N PRO A 164 -30.49 22.22 14.34
CA PRO A 164 -31.23 23.42 14.06
C PRO A 164 -32.11 22.96 12.88
N THR A 165 -33.42 23.10 13.04
CA THR A 165 -34.39 22.82 11.99
C THR A 165 -34.09 23.82 10.87
N THR A 166 -33.06 23.54 10.09
CA THR A 166 -32.57 24.34 8.98
C THR A 166 -33.09 23.75 7.68
N SER A 167 -34.34 23.29 7.66
CA SER A 167 -35.07 23.22 6.39
C SER A 167 -35.18 24.66 5.85
N THR A 168 -35.52 25.60 6.72
CA THR A 168 -35.66 27.01 6.36
C THR A 168 -34.34 27.68 5.96
N ASP A 169 -33.21 27.34 6.58
CA ASP A 169 -31.92 27.95 6.24
C ASP A 169 -31.30 27.36 4.97
N CYS A 170 -31.46 26.06 4.69
CA CYS A 170 -31.04 25.49 3.41
C CYS A 170 -31.85 26.09 2.25
N ASP A 171 -33.17 26.26 2.42
CA ASP A 171 -34.03 26.92 1.43
C ASP A 171 -33.67 28.40 1.25
N ARG A 172 -33.32 29.09 2.34
CA ARG A 172 -32.89 30.50 2.31
C ARG A 172 -31.52 30.69 1.68
N ILE A 173 -30.59 29.75 1.89
CA ILE A 173 -29.27 29.72 1.26
C ILE A 173 -29.41 29.40 -0.24
N LEU A 174 -30.24 28.41 -0.62
CA LEU A 174 -30.52 28.09 -2.02
C LEU A 174 -31.22 29.25 -2.75
N ALA A 175 -32.19 29.91 -2.10
CA ALA A 175 -32.83 31.11 -2.64
C ALA A 175 -31.83 32.27 -2.79
N SER A 176 -30.96 32.49 -1.80
CA SER A 176 -29.89 33.49 -1.83
C SER A 176 -28.86 33.24 -2.95
N ILE A 177 -28.57 31.98 -3.28
CA ILE A 177 -27.65 31.61 -4.39
C ILE A 177 -28.32 31.75 -5.76
N SER A 178 -29.63 31.51 -5.87
CA SER A 178 -30.38 31.61 -7.13
C SER A 178 -30.52 33.06 -7.64
N GLN A 179 -30.59 34.05 -6.73
CA GLN A 179 -30.79 35.46 -7.07
C GLN A 179 -29.58 36.10 -7.81
N PRO A 180 -28.31 35.87 -7.40
CA PRO A 180 -27.13 36.24 -8.17
C PRO A 180 -27.05 35.56 -9.54
N GLN A 181 -27.45 34.29 -9.66
CA GLN A 181 -27.42 33.58 -10.94
C GLN A 181 -28.39 34.18 -11.95
N ALA A 182 -29.62 34.50 -11.55
CA ALA A 182 -30.59 35.17 -12.42
C ALA A 182 -30.08 36.54 -12.92
N LYS A 183 -29.44 37.32 -12.04
CA LYS A 183 -28.79 38.59 -12.41
C LYS A 183 -27.64 38.36 -13.40
N PHE A 184 -26.82 37.33 -13.19
CA PHE A 184 -25.71 36.98 -14.08
C PHE A 184 -26.20 36.61 -15.50
N TYR A 185 -27.27 35.80 -15.60
CA TYR A 185 -27.86 35.46 -16.90
C TYR A 185 -28.45 36.69 -17.61
N THR A 186 -29.16 37.55 -16.88
CA THR A 186 -29.73 38.79 -17.43
C THR A 186 -28.64 39.76 -17.93
N LEU A 187 -27.52 39.84 -17.21
CA LEU A 187 -26.39 40.69 -17.58
C LEU A 187 -25.65 40.12 -18.79
N THR A 188 -25.47 38.80 -18.84
CA THR A 188 -24.90 38.07 -19.99
C THR A 188 -25.74 38.31 -21.24
N GLU A 189 -27.07 38.22 -21.14
CA GLU A 189 -27.97 38.46 -22.27
C GLU A 189 -27.89 39.92 -22.76
N ARG A 190 -27.84 40.89 -21.84
CA ARG A 190 -27.67 42.32 -22.20
C ARG A 190 -26.34 42.59 -22.89
N VAL A 191 -25.24 42.00 -22.40
CA VAL A 191 -23.91 42.13 -23.02
C VAL A 191 -23.93 41.51 -24.42
N GLN A 192 -24.51 40.33 -24.59
CA GLN A 192 -24.61 39.66 -25.89
C GLN A 192 -25.46 40.44 -26.91
N ARG A 193 -26.55 41.07 -26.47
CA ARG A 193 -27.37 41.96 -27.31
C ARG A 193 -26.61 43.23 -27.73
N LEU A 194 -25.78 43.79 -26.84
CA LEU A 194 -24.94 44.95 -27.17
C LEU A 194 -23.81 44.60 -28.15
N GLU A 195 -23.18 43.44 -27.97
CA GLU A 195 -22.19 42.89 -28.90
C GLU A 195 -22.80 42.70 -30.31
N PHE A 196 -24.02 42.15 -30.39
CA PHE A 196 -24.73 41.97 -31.66
C PHE A 196 -25.15 43.28 -32.32
N ASN A 197 -25.61 44.26 -31.54
CA ASN A 197 -26.09 45.53 -32.10
C ASN A 197 -24.94 46.43 -32.63
N LYS A 198 -23.71 46.19 -32.19
CA LYS A 198 -22.50 46.86 -32.72
C LYS A 198 -22.17 46.44 -34.16
N HIS A 199 -22.71 45.31 -34.62
CA HIS A 199 -22.43 44.74 -35.95
C HIS A 199 -23.54 45.01 -36.98
N ARG A 200 -24.56 45.82 -36.67
CA ARG A 200 -25.58 46.15 -37.67
C ARG A 200 -25.01 47.19 -38.65
N PRO A 201 -24.85 46.86 -39.95
CA PRO A 201 -24.39 47.83 -40.92
C PRO A 201 -25.41 48.97 -41.01
N ARG A 202 -24.92 50.20 -40.82
CA ARG A 202 -25.67 51.44 -40.98
C ARG A 202 -26.27 51.45 -42.39
N SER A 203 -27.56 51.17 -42.49
CA SER A 203 -28.27 51.15 -43.77
C SER A 203 -28.10 52.51 -44.45
N ARG A 204 -27.39 52.52 -45.57
CA ARG A 204 -27.28 53.65 -46.50
C ARG A 204 -28.67 53.91 -47.08
N SER A 205 -29.31 54.98 -46.62
CA SER A 205 -30.50 55.54 -47.28
C SER A 205 -30.12 55.98 -48.70
N ARG A 206 -30.80 55.41 -49.70
CA ARG A 206 -30.67 55.83 -51.11
C ARG A 206 -31.18 57.28 -51.27
N PRO A 207 -30.58 58.09 -52.15
CA PRO A 207 -31.04 59.46 -52.40
C PRO A 207 -32.32 59.44 -53.23
N LEU A 208 -33.33 60.20 -52.80
CA LEU A 208 -34.53 60.45 -53.59
C LEU A 208 -34.17 61.37 -54.76
N SER A 209 -34.40 60.83 -55.95
CA SER A 209 -34.27 61.51 -57.23
C SER A 209 -35.26 62.65 -57.36
N ARG A 210 -34.77 63.73 -57.98
CA ARG A 210 -35.46 64.93 -58.44
C ARG A 210 -36.83 64.63 -59.08
N ALA A 211 -37.82 65.43 -58.71
CA ALA A 211 -38.90 65.87 -59.59
C ALA A 211 -39.36 67.28 -59.16
N CYS A 212 -38.93 68.29 -59.91
CA CYS A 212 -39.67 69.54 -60.16
C CYS A 212 -40.92 69.19 -61.03
N PRO A 213 -41.93 70.06 -61.27
CA PRO A 213 -41.91 71.55 -61.33
C PRO A 213 -43.21 72.16 -60.74
N SER A 214 -43.66 73.40 -60.89
CA SER A 214 -43.33 74.64 -61.62
C SER A 214 -44.18 75.75 -60.98
N TRP A 215 -43.73 77.00 -61.10
CA TRP A 215 -44.48 78.18 -60.72
C TRP A 215 -45.60 78.47 -61.74
N CYS A 216 -46.79 78.82 -61.25
CA CYS A 216 -47.78 79.72 -61.84
C CYS A 216 -48.73 80.18 -60.72
#